data_AF-A0A6A7C230-F1
#
_entry.id   AF-A0A6A7C230-F1
#
_cell.length_a   1.000
_cell.length_b   1.000
_cell.length_c   1.000
_cell.angle_alpha   90.00
_cell.angle_beta   90.00
_cell.angle_gamma   90.00
#
_symmetry.space_group_name_H-M   'P 1'
#
loop_
_entity.id
_entity.type
_entity.pdbx_description
1 polymer ?
#
loop_
_entity_poly.entity_id
_entity_poly.type
_entity_poly.pdbx_seq_one_letter_code
_entity_poly.pdbx_strand_id
1 'polypeptide(L)'
;LYRSILREASYLPDSFVRLWVRAYASHHFHKTAHRTSNHFPPFQKLHQARQSLYLLSRANKGHHPSLLKLLLHVYGRTGRRRRELLQPLLSRSNKSQHLYVPVPTAKEVNAGRLDPYIPQIKPQLRALIDSQARHPPPHLTRPMLRHVMPNVEERTAWLRPMPLCRVRNVVRRWYANTLERLHPPLPEEEWFRLKALAEGRAWEVQVQRRVRVGTKEAISPLDLVVGERMPPCWLVGGKGEEMGELKRRKMRRLWATVFEQCPRM
;
A
#
# COMPACT_ATOMS: atom_id res chain seq x y z
N LEU A 1 -17.97 12.98 9.25
CA LEU A 1 -16.83 12.35 8.55
C LEU A 1 -16.61 10.88 8.92
N TYR A 2 -16.38 10.53 10.19
CA TYR A 2 -16.19 9.13 10.57
C TYR A 2 -17.36 8.22 10.15
N ARG A 3 -18.59 8.59 10.52
CA ARG A 3 -19.82 7.87 10.12
C ARG A 3 -19.99 7.76 8.61
N SER A 4 -19.64 8.81 7.84
CA SER A 4 -19.75 8.77 6.38
C SER A 4 -18.72 7.83 5.77
N ILE A 5 -17.50 7.77 6.29
CA ILE A 5 -16.49 6.78 5.89
C ILE A 5 -16.98 5.36 6.17
N LEU A 6 -17.52 5.10 7.37
CA LEU A 6 -18.05 3.78 7.71
C LEU A 6 -19.22 3.36 6.80
N ARG A 7 -20.09 4.31 6.44
CA ARG A 7 -21.19 4.07 5.49
C ARG A 7 -20.64 3.76 4.10
N GLU A 8 -19.74 4.57 3.57
CA GLU A 8 -19.12 4.30 2.25
C GLU A 8 -18.34 2.99 2.25
N ALA A 9 -17.66 2.64 3.35
CA ALA A 9 -16.97 1.36 3.48
C ALA A 9 -17.92 0.17 3.40
N SER A 10 -19.15 0.28 3.91
CA SER A 10 -20.14 -0.82 3.86
C SER A 10 -20.64 -1.15 2.45
N TYR A 11 -20.51 -0.23 1.50
CA TYR A 11 -20.95 -0.42 0.11
C TYR A 11 -19.87 -0.97 -0.82
N LEU A 12 -18.63 -1.13 -0.34
CA LEU A 12 -17.56 -1.68 -1.17
C LEU A 12 -17.90 -3.10 -1.62
N PRO A 13 -17.51 -3.50 -2.83
CA PRO A 13 -17.81 -4.82 -3.36
C PRO A 13 -17.10 -5.93 -2.59
N ASP A 14 -15.85 -5.70 -2.18
CA ASP A 14 -14.99 -6.71 -1.54
C ASP A 14 -15.19 -6.72 -0.01
N SER A 15 -15.70 -7.82 0.55
CA SER A 15 -16.01 -7.98 1.98
C SER A 15 -14.79 -7.84 2.88
N PHE A 16 -13.63 -8.28 2.43
CA PHE A 16 -12.38 -8.13 3.17
C PHE A 16 -11.95 -6.66 3.23
N VAL A 17 -12.07 -5.97 2.10
CA VAL A 17 -11.82 -4.52 2.04
C VAL A 17 -12.80 -3.77 2.94
N ARG A 18 -14.09 -4.17 2.98
CA ARG A 18 -15.09 -3.57 3.90
C ARG A 18 -14.62 -3.66 5.35
N LEU A 19 -14.26 -4.86 5.80
CA LEU A 19 -13.82 -5.12 7.17
C LEU A 19 -12.53 -4.37 7.50
N TRP A 20 -11.56 -4.41 6.60
CA TRP A 20 -10.27 -3.75 6.78
C TRP A 20 -10.41 -2.24 6.86
N VAL A 21 -11.16 -1.62 5.93
CA VAL A 21 -11.38 -0.16 5.92
C VAL A 21 -12.14 0.29 7.16
N ARG A 22 -13.14 -0.50 7.61
CA ARG A 22 -13.86 -0.23 8.86
C ARG A 22 -12.91 -0.24 10.05
N ALA A 23 -12.13 -1.30 10.23
CA ALA A 23 -11.18 -1.42 11.33
C ALA A 23 -10.10 -0.32 11.28
N TYR A 24 -9.57 -0.03 10.09
CA TYR A 24 -8.58 1.02 9.86
C TYR A 24 -9.14 2.40 10.22
N ALA A 25 -10.35 2.72 9.76
CA ALA A 25 -11.02 3.97 10.08
C ALA A 25 -11.25 4.08 11.59
N SER A 26 -11.83 3.07 12.24
CA SER A 26 -12.05 3.06 13.68
C SER A 26 -10.75 3.30 14.45
N HIS A 27 -9.71 2.52 14.18
CA HIS A 27 -8.41 2.67 14.83
C HIS A 27 -7.83 4.08 14.63
N HIS A 28 -7.88 4.62 13.41
CA HIS A 28 -7.34 5.95 13.11
C HIS A 28 -8.11 7.04 13.87
N PHE A 29 -9.44 7.04 13.83
CA PHE A 29 -10.26 8.05 14.51
C PHE A 29 -10.14 7.98 16.03
N HIS A 30 -10.14 6.77 16.63
CA HIS A 30 -9.91 6.61 18.07
C HIS A 30 -8.51 7.09 18.47
N LYS A 31 -7.46 6.67 17.75
CA LYS A 31 -6.09 7.12 18.01
C LYS A 31 -5.95 8.65 17.89
N THR A 32 -6.66 9.28 16.96
CA THR A 32 -6.66 10.73 16.85
C THR A 32 -7.42 11.41 17.98
N ALA A 33 -8.59 10.89 18.37
CA ALA A 33 -9.41 11.44 19.43
C ALA A 33 -8.67 11.44 20.78
N HIS A 34 -7.99 10.34 21.13
CA HIS A 34 -7.17 10.25 22.35
C HIS A 34 -6.03 11.28 22.38
N ARG A 35 -5.50 11.67 21.22
CA ARG A 35 -4.40 12.66 21.14
C ARG A 35 -4.87 14.10 21.15
N THR A 36 -6.15 14.35 20.89
CA THR A 36 -6.71 15.68 20.67
C THR A 36 -7.67 16.07 21.80
N SER A 37 -7.56 15.44 22.98
CA SER A 37 -8.47 15.63 24.12
C SER A 37 -8.73 17.12 24.45
N ASN A 38 -7.74 17.99 24.24
CA ASN A 38 -7.85 19.41 24.56
C ASN A 38 -7.75 20.34 23.33
N HIS A 39 -7.54 19.83 22.11
CA HIS A 39 -7.23 20.66 20.92
C HIS A 39 -8.01 20.16 19.69
N PHE A 40 -8.35 21.06 18.77
CA PHE A 40 -8.95 20.66 17.49
C PHE A 40 -8.05 19.67 16.75
N PRO A 41 -8.62 18.65 16.05
CA PRO A 41 -7.83 17.75 15.26
C PRO A 41 -7.08 18.54 14.18
N PRO A 42 -5.78 18.27 13.97
CA PRO A 42 -4.98 19.07 13.04
C PRO A 42 -5.60 19.00 11.64
N PHE A 43 -5.68 20.15 10.98
CA PHE A 43 -6.32 20.32 9.67
C PHE A 43 -5.88 19.25 8.65
N GLN A 44 -4.61 18.87 8.66
CA GLN A 44 -4.05 17.82 7.80
C GLN A 44 -4.77 16.46 7.95
N LYS A 45 -5.14 16.06 9.18
CA LYS A 45 -5.85 14.79 9.43
C LYS A 45 -7.30 14.85 8.95
N LEU A 46 -7.96 16.00 9.13
CA LEU A 46 -9.30 16.23 8.58
C LEU A 46 -9.28 16.19 7.05
N HIS A 47 -8.27 16.80 6.44
CA HIS A 47 -8.07 16.75 4.99
C HIS A 47 -7.85 15.32 4.49
N GLN A 48 -6.98 14.55 5.14
CA GLN A 48 -6.76 13.12 4.84
C GLN A 48 -8.04 12.29 4.97
N ALA A 49 -8.85 12.55 6.01
CA ALA A 49 -10.14 11.87 6.19
C ALA A 49 -11.16 12.23 5.10
N ARG A 50 -11.16 13.47 4.60
CA ARG A 50 -12.00 13.87 3.46
C ARG A 50 -11.52 13.21 2.17
N GLN A 51 -10.20 13.14 1.95
CA GLN A 51 -9.63 12.43 0.80
C GLN A 51 -9.97 10.93 0.82
N SER A 52 -9.92 10.27 1.99
CA SER A 52 -10.30 8.85 2.09
C SER A 52 -11.78 8.63 1.82
N LEU A 53 -12.67 9.49 2.33
CA LEU A 53 -14.09 9.48 1.99
C LEU A 53 -14.29 9.60 0.48
N TYR A 54 -13.65 10.57 -0.15
CA TYR A 54 -13.76 10.79 -1.59
C TYR A 54 -13.32 9.58 -2.40
N LEU A 55 -12.17 8.99 -2.04
CA LEU A 55 -11.64 7.81 -2.67
C LEU A 55 -12.60 6.60 -2.54
N LEU A 56 -13.21 6.42 -1.37
CA LEU A 56 -14.23 5.38 -1.15
C LEU A 56 -15.49 5.64 -1.98
N SER A 57 -15.99 6.88 -1.97
CA SER A 57 -17.19 7.26 -2.74
C SER A 57 -16.99 7.07 -4.24
N ARG A 58 -15.82 7.44 -4.77
CA ARG A 58 -15.44 7.18 -6.18
C ARG A 58 -15.36 5.69 -6.49
N ALA A 59 -14.73 4.92 -5.61
CA ALA A 59 -14.63 3.47 -5.78
C ALA A 59 -16.02 2.80 -5.84
N ASN A 60 -16.94 3.22 -4.96
CA ASN A 60 -18.32 2.73 -4.94
C ASN A 60 -19.12 3.12 -6.19
N LYS A 61 -18.83 4.28 -6.79
CA LYS A 61 -19.38 4.71 -8.09
C LYS A 61 -18.75 3.99 -9.29
N GLY A 62 -17.83 3.04 -9.07
CA GLY A 62 -17.22 2.25 -10.13
C GLY A 62 -15.96 2.87 -10.76
N HIS A 63 -15.38 3.91 -10.15
CA HIS A 63 -14.12 4.48 -10.61
C HIS A 63 -12.95 3.48 -10.44
N HIS A 64 -12.43 3.01 -11.57
CA HIS A 64 -11.46 1.92 -11.61
C HIS A 64 -10.17 2.20 -10.84
N PRO A 65 -9.46 3.33 -11.03
CA PRO A 65 -8.19 3.54 -10.35
C PRO A 65 -8.34 3.77 -8.85
N SER A 66 -9.46 4.35 -8.38
CA SER A 66 -9.73 4.46 -6.94
C SER A 66 -9.93 3.10 -6.29
N LEU A 67 -10.67 2.21 -6.95
CA LEU A 67 -10.93 0.88 -6.44
C LEU A 67 -9.68 0.00 -6.48
N LEU A 68 -8.90 0.06 -7.57
CA LEU A 68 -7.60 -0.60 -7.64
C LEU A 68 -6.66 -0.10 -6.53
N LYS A 69 -6.58 1.21 -6.31
CA LYS A 69 -5.79 1.80 -5.23
C LYS A 69 -6.21 1.28 -3.84
N LEU A 70 -7.52 1.10 -3.59
CA LEU A 70 -8.00 0.47 -2.35
C LEU A 70 -7.52 -0.97 -2.23
N LEU A 71 -7.73 -1.79 -3.26
CA LEU A 71 -7.35 -3.20 -3.24
C LEU A 71 -5.84 -3.35 -3.02
N LEU A 72 -5.02 -2.58 -3.74
CA LEU A 72 -3.57 -2.56 -3.57
C LEU A 72 -3.14 -2.13 -2.16
N HIS A 73 -3.88 -1.23 -1.51
CA HIS A 73 -3.61 -0.82 -0.13
C HIS A 73 -3.98 -1.92 0.86
N VAL A 74 -5.17 -2.51 0.70
CA VAL A 74 -5.68 -3.56 1.58
C VAL A 74 -4.84 -4.82 1.44
N TYR A 75 -4.60 -5.37 0.25
CA TYR A 75 -3.76 -6.56 0.06
C TYR A 75 -2.25 -6.27 0.21
N GLY A 76 -1.88 -5.12 0.81
CA GLY A 76 -0.50 -4.85 1.23
C GLY A 76 0.51 -4.71 0.09
N ARG A 77 0.09 -4.31 -1.11
CA ARG A 77 1.02 -3.89 -2.18
C ARG A 77 1.56 -2.49 -1.91
N THR A 78 0.74 -1.65 -1.28
CA THR A 78 1.10 -0.28 -0.90
C THR A 78 0.79 0.03 0.56
N GLY A 79 1.34 1.13 1.06
CA GLY A 79 0.96 1.69 2.36
C GLY A 79 1.46 0.91 3.59
N ARG A 80 0.67 0.98 4.66
CA ARG A 80 1.01 0.48 5.99
C ARG A 80 0.96 -1.05 6.07
N ARG A 81 -0.10 -1.66 5.54
CA ARG A 81 -0.30 -3.11 5.56
C ARG A 81 0.86 -3.89 4.96
N ARG A 82 1.45 -3.36 3.88
CA ARG A 82 2.67 -3.90 3.28
C ARG A 82 3.79 -4.07 4.31
N ARG A 83 4.03 -3.05 5.13
CA ARG A 83 5.06 -3.09 6.16
C ARG A 83 4.71 -4.12 7.22
N GLU A 84 3.44 -4.21 7.61
CA GLU A 84 2.94 -5.21 8.57
C GLU A 84 3.17 -6.64 8.09
N LEU A 85 2.92 -6.92 6.79
CA LEU A 85 3.22 -8.23 6.20
C LEU A 85 4.72 -8.52 6.05
N LEU A 86 5.54 -7.49 5.87
CA LEU A 86 7.00 -7.66 5.83
C LEU A 86 7.61 -7.86 7.23
N GLN A 87 7.04 -7.27 8.28
CA GLN A 87 7.56 -7.37 9.65
C GLN A 87 7.97 -8.79 10.09
N PRO A 88 7.16 -9.85 9.92
CA PRO A 88 7.55 -11.21 10.33
C PRO A 88 8.80 -11.72 9.61
N LEU A 89 9.06 -11.27 8.38
CA LEU A 89 10.23 -11.66 7.59
C LEU A 89 11.49 -10.87 7.98
N LEU A 90 11.34 -9.72 8.61
CA LEU A 90 12.45 -8.94 9.11
C LEU A 90 12.97 -9.58 10.40
N SER A 91 14.29 -9.70 10.53
CA SER A 91 14.87 -10.03 11.84
C SER A 91 14.67 -8.85 12.78
N ARG A 92 14.18 -9.14 13.99
CA ARG A 92 14.33 -8.19 15.09
C ARG A 92 15.84 -8.01 15.24
N SER A 93 16.32 -6.78 15.12
CA SER A 93 17.74 -6.49 15.32
C SER A 93 18.08 -6.95 16.73
N ASN A 94 18.70 -8.13 16.83
CA ASN A 94 19.47 -8.47 17.98
C ASN A 94 20.60 -7.46 17.94
N LYS A 95 20.51 -6.42 18.77
CA LYS A 95 21.69 -5.67 19.16
C LYS A 95 22.52 -6.67 19.97
N SER A 96 23.11 -7.65 19.27
CA SER A 96 23.97 -8.65 19.87
C SER A 96 25.01 -7.89 20.66
N GLN A 97 25.00 -8.16 21.96
CA GLN A 97 25.80 -7.52 22.98
C GLN A 97 27.23 -7.30 22.45
N HIS A 98 27.62 -6.03 22.30
CA HIS A 98 28.95 -5.44 22.39
C HIS A 98 30.24 -6.29 22.12
N LEU A 99 30.20 -7.34 21.30
CA LEU A 99 31.40 -7.95 20.76
C LEU A 99 31.90 -7.05 19.62
N TYR A 100 33.19 -6.70 19.63
CA TYR A 100 33.83 -5.87 18.62
C TYR A 100 33.83 -6.59 17.27
N VAL A 101 32.73 -6.47 16.50
CA VAL A 101 32.66 -7.02 15.15
C VAL A 101 33.38 -6.05 14.22
N PRO A 102 34.46 -6.49 13.53
CA PRO A 102 35.17 -5.62 12.60
C PRO A 102 34.21 -5.17 11.49
N VAL A 103 34.25 -3.87 11.20
CA VAL A 103 33.39 -3.25 10.18
C VAL A 103 33.84 -3.72 8.80
N PRO A 104 32.94 -4.32 7.99
CA PRO A 104 33.32 -4.94 6.73
C PRO A 104 33.73 -3.89 5.69
N THR A 105 34.76 -4.23 4.91
CA THR A 105 35.23 -3.42 3.78
C THR A 105 34.29 -3.57 2.57
N ALA A 106 34.40 -2.69 1.57
CA ALA A 106 33.61 -2.79 0.33
C ALA A 106 33.70 -4.16 -0.36
N LYS A 107 34.90 -4.78 -0.39
CA LYS A 107 35.12 -6.14 -0.91
C LYS A 107 34.26 -7.19 -0.19
N GLU A 108 34.26 -7.16 1.13
CA GLU A 108 33.53 -8.10 1.97
C GLU A 108 32.01 -7.90 1.84
N VAL A 109 31.56 -6.65 1.71
CA VAL A 109 30.16 -6.31 1.46
C VAL A 109 29.69 -6.90 0.13
N ASN A 110 30.50 -6.77 -0.93
CA ASN A 110 30.19 -7.37 -2.24
C ASN A 110 30.18 -8.91 -2.18
N ALA A 111 31.01 -9.50 -1.32
CA ALA A 111 30.99 -10.94 -1.02
C ALA A 111 29.78 -11.37 -0.15
N GLY A 112 28.95 -10.43 0.31
CA GLY A 112 27.70 -10.71 1.04
C GLY A 112 27.79 -10.55 2.56
N ARG A 113 28.92 -10.06 3.11
CA ARG A 113 29.05 -9.74 4.54
C ARG A 113 28.41 -8.38 4.84
N LEU A 114 27.14 -8.40 5.23
CA LEU A 114 26.33 -7.20 5.48
C LEU A 114 26.20 -6.84 6.98
N ASP A 115 26.53 -7.79 7.85
CA ASP A 115 26.67 -7.56 9.29
C ASP A 115 27.87 -6.63 9.51
N PRO A 116 27.79 -5.44 10.16
CA PRO A 116 26.83 -4.91 11.13
C PRO A 116 25.92 -3.75 10.61
N TYR A 117 25.86 -3.52 9.30
CA TYR A 117 25.21 -2.32 8.76
C TYR A 117 23.69 -2.38 8.76
N ILE A 118 23.13 -3.58 8.60
CA ILE A 118 21.71 -3.87 8.51
C ILE A 118 21.35 -5.04 9.46
N PRO A 119 20.08 -5.19 9.84
CA PRO A 119 19.64 -6.39 10.56
C PRO A 119 19.92 -7.64 9.72
N GLN A 120 20.23 -8.74 10.39
CA GLN A 120 20.42 -10.04 9.74
C GLN A 120 19.22 -10.37 8.85
N ILE A 121 19.48 -10.73 7.59
CA ILE A 121 18.44 -11.07 6.65
C ILE A 121 18.02 -12.51 6.93
N LYS A 122 16.75 -12.73 7.31
CA LYS A 122 16.22 -14.09 7.48
C LYS A 122 16.31 -14.86 6.16
N PRO A 123 16.52 -16.18 6.20
CA PRO A 123 16.54 -17.00 4.99
C PRO A 123 15.25 -16.85 4.16
N GLN A 124 14.09 -16.71 4.83
CA GLN A 124 12.80 -16.44 4.17
C GLN A 124 12.80 -15.13 3.36
N LEU A 125 13.36 -14.05 3.92
CA LEU A 125 13.46 -12.77 3.22
C LEU A 125 14.43 -12.86 2.06
N ARG A 126 15.55 -13.58 2.22
CA ARG A 126 16.53 -13.81 1.15
C ARG A 126 15.92 -14.61 -0.01
N ALA A 127 15.23 -15.71 0.29
CA ALA A 127 14.51 -16.50 -0.70
C ALA A 127 13.47 -15.67 -1.47
N LEU A 128 12.75 -14.78 -0.77
CA LEU A 128 11.79 -13.88 -1.40
C LEU A 128 12.46 -12.85 -2.32
N ILE A 129 13.58 -12.26 -1.90
CA ILE A 129 14.40 -11.35 -2.73
C ILE A 129 14.86 -12.09 -3.99
N ASP A 130 15.41 -13.28 -3.85
CA ASP A 130 15.95 -14.08 -4.96
C ASP A 130 14.83 -14.54 -5.92
N SER A 131 13.68 -14.91 -5.38
CA SER A 131 12.51 -15.29 -6.18
C SER A 131 11.97 -14.10 -6.97
N GLN A 132 11.87 -12.91 -6.38
CA GLN A 132 11.35 -11.72 -7.06
C GLN A 132 12.35 -11.10 -8.04
N ALA A 133 13.66 -11.31 -7.82
CA ALA A 133 14.67 -10.95 -8.79
C ALA A 133 14.60 -11.83 -10.05
N ARG A 134 14.35 -13.14 -9.89
CA ARG A 134 14.19 -14.10 -11.00
C ARG A 134 12.85 -13.96 -11.70
N HIS A 135 11.78 -13.82 -10.93
CA HIS A 135 10.40 -13.75 -11.41
C HIS A 135 9.73 -12.49 -10.85
N PRO A 136 10.02 -11.33 -11.47
CA PRO A 136 9.48 -10.06 -10.99
C PRO A 136 7.96 -9.99 -11.21
N PRO A 137 7.16 -9.63 -10.18
CA PRO A 137 5.74 -9.39 -10.37
C PRO A 137 5.51 -8.19 -11.30
N PRO A 138 4.33 -8.09 -11.94
CA PRO A 138 4.05 -7.01 -12.87
C PRO A 138 4.09 -5.65 -12.16
N HIS A 139 4.66 -4.65 -12.85
CA HIS A 139 5.11 -3.38 -12.28
C HIS A 139 4.00 -2.32 -12.11
N LEU A 140 2.81 -2.71 -11.64
CA LEU A 140 1.69 -1.77 -11.49
C LEU A 140 1.93 -0.73 -10.38
N THR A 141 2.70 -1.08 -9.34
CA THR A 141 2.85 -0.27 -8.12
C THR A 141 4.27 0.19 -7.84
N ARG A 142 5.27 -0.59 -8.24
CA ARG A 142 6.67 -0.41 -7.85
C ARG A 142 7.60 -0.79 -8.99
N PRO A 143 8.79 -0.14 -9.07
CA PRO A 143 9.82 -0.56 -10.01
C PRO A 143 10.39 -1.93 -9.62
N MET A 144 10.90 -2.65 -10.61
CA MET A 144 11.52 -3.96 -10.44
C MET A 144 12.76 -3.89 -9.53
N LEU A 145 13.00 -4.98 -8.81
CA LEU A 145 14.22 -5.18 -8.05
C LEU A 145 15.37 -5.45 -9.03
N ARG A 146 16.33 -4.51 -9.11
CA ARG A 146 17.46 -4.62 -10.06
C ARG A 146 18.65 -5.39 -9.51
N HIS A 147 18.92 -5.27 -8.22
CA HIS A 147 20.11 -5.83 -7.59
C HIS A 147 19.75 -6.59 -6.32
N VAL A 148 20.07 -7.88 -6.32
CA VAL A 148 19.93 -8.77 -5.15
C VAL A 148 20.93 -8.43 -4.06
N MET A 149 22.08 -7.86 -4.41
CA MET A 149 23.15 -7.46 -3.48
C MET A 149 23.54 -5.99 -3.69
N PRO A 150 24.08 -5.31 -2.67
CA PRO A 150 24.63 -3.97 -2.83
C PRO A 150 25.84 -4.02 -3.77
N ASN A 151 25.92 -3.08 -4.71
CA ASN A 151 27.11 -2.88 -5.55
C ASN A 151 27.90 -1.70 -4.98
N VAL A 152 29.07 -1.98 -4.40
CA VAL A 152 29.95 -0.96 -3.83
C VAL A 152 31.30 -1.02 -4.54
N GLU A 153 31.74 0.10 -5.11
CA GLU A 153 33.10 0.20 -5.65
C GLU A 153 34.13 -0.03 -4.55
N GLU A 154 35.15 -0.84 -4.84
CA GLU A 154 36.18 -1.17 -3.85
C GLU A 154 37.12 0.01 -3.56
N ARG A 155 37.38 0.82 -4.59
CA ARG A 155 38.32 1.94 -4.57
C ARG A 155 37.63 3.22 -5.01
N THR A 156 38.12 4.33 -4.48
CA THR A 156 37.74 5.68 -4.87
C THR A 156 38.46 6.10 -6.16
N ALA A 157 38.08 7.25 -6.74
CA ALA A 157 38.75 7.84 -7.89
C ALA A 157 40.27 8.04 -7.69
N TRP A 158 40.72 8.21 -6.45
CA TRP A 158 42.13 8.32 -6.07
C TRP A 158 42.80 6.96 -5.81
N LEU A 159 42.18 5.85 -6.25
CA LEU A 159 42.63 4.47 -6.01
C LEU A 159 42.80 4.05 -4.54
N ARG A 160 42.31 4.86 -3.59
CA ARG A 160 42.26 4.55 -2.16
C ARG A 160 41.06 3.65 -1.83
N PRO A 161 41.10 2.80 -0.78
CA PRO A 161 39.95 1.99 -0.40
C PRO A 161 38.71 2.84 -0.11
N MET A 162 37.53 2.31 -0.43
CA MET A 162 36.26 3.01 -0.24
C MET A 162 36.03 3.34 1.26
N PRO A 163 35.74 4.61 1.62
CA PRO A 163 35.52 4.99 3.01
C PRO A 163 34.37 4.21 3.66
N LEU A 164 34.58 3.68 4.87
CA LEU A 164 33.60 2.83 5.56
C LEU A 164 32.24 3.50 5.78
N CYS A 165 32.22 4.80 6.03
CA CYS A 165 30.97 5.58 6.14
C CYS A 165 30.17 5.55 4.83
N ARG A 166 30.86 5.62 3.67
CA ARG A 166 30.23 5.55 2.35
C ARG A 166 29.71 4.15 2.08
N VAL A 167 30.49 3.11 2.38
CA VAL A 167 30.06 1.70 2.29
C VAL A 167 28.77 1.49 3.10
N ARG A 168 28.77 1.89 4.38
CA ARG A 168 27.59 1.82 5.26
C ARG A 168 26.36 2.49 4.66
N ASN A 169 26.52 3.71 4.12
CA ASN A 169 25.41 4.46 3.55
C ASN A 169 24.87 3.83 2.26
N VAL A 170 25.74 3.28 1.41
CA VAL A 170 25.34 2.55 0.21
C VAL A 170 24.57 1.29 0.59
N VAL A 171 25.06 0.51 1.55
CA VAL A 171 24.38 -0.71 2.02
C VAL A 171 23.01 -0.38 2.62
N ARG A 172 22.92 0.64 3.48
CA ARG A 172 21.62 1.07 4.06
C ARG A 172 20.64 1.55 3.01
N ARG A 173 21.12 2.31 2.03
CA ARG A 173 20.29 2.81 0.92
C ARG A 173 19.80 1.65 0.04
N TRP A 174 20.69 0.72 -0.28
CA TRP A 174 20.34 -0.51 -1.00
C TRP A 174 19.26 -1.27 -0.23
N TYR A 175 19.46 -1.55 1.06
CA TYR A 175 18.51 -2.28 1.89
C TYR A 175 17.14 -1.61 1.96
N ALA A 176 17.09 -0.30 2.19
CA ALA A 176 15.84 0.45 2.20
C ALA A 176 15.12 0.41 0.84
N ASN A 177 15.87 0.53 -0.25
CA ASN A 177 15.34 0.48 -1.61
C ASN A 177 14.82 -0.93 -1.96
N THR A 178 15.56 -1.97 -1.58
CA THR A 178 15.13 -3.36 -1.69
C THR A 178 13.81 -3.55 -0.94
N LEU A 179 13.75 -3.20 0.35
CA LEU A 179 12.52 -3.30 1.13
C LEU A 179 11.35 -2.47 0.58
N GLU A 180 11.59 -1.37 -0.14
CA GLU A 180 10.53 -0.59 -0.77
C GLU A 180 9.93 -1.28 -2.00
N ARG A 181 10.76 -2.00 -2.75
CA ARG A 181 10.37 -2.68 -4.00
C ARG A 181 9.81 -4.09 -3.78
N LEU A 182 10.14 -4.73 -2.66
CA LEU A 182 9.64 -6.07 -2.36
C LEU A 182 8.11 -6.07 -2.17
N HIS A 183 7.50 -7.08 -2.78
CA HIS A 183 6.09 -7.40 -2.59
C HIS A 183 5.97 -8.45 -1.48
N PRO A 184 5.34 -8.15 -0.33
CA PRO A 184 5.20 -9.14 0.72
C PRO A 184 4.28 -10.28 0.30
N PRO A 185 4.52 -11.48 0.82
CA PRO A 185 3.62 -12.60 0.63
C PRO A 185 2.38 -12.41 1.50
N LEU A 186 1.23 -12.89 1.00
CA LEU A 186 -0.04 -12.83 1.71
C LEU A 186 -0.22 -14.05 2.63
N PRO A 187 -0.99 -13.91 3.73
CA PRO A 187 -1.47 -15.07 4.48
C PRO A 187 -2.26 -16.03 3.58
N GLU A 188 -2.17 -17.32 3.85
CA GLU A 188 -2.74 -18.36 2.98
C GLU A 188 -4.25 -18.19 2.77
N GLU A 189 -5.00 -17.94 3.83
CA GLU A 189 -6.47 -17.75 3.79
C GLU A 189 -6.86 -16.61 2.83
N GLU A 190 -6.18 -15.48 2.94
CA GLU A 190 -6.43 -14.31 2.10
C GLU A 190 -6.00 -14.56 0.65
N TRP A 191 -4.91 -15.30 0.46
CA TRP A 191 -4.39 -15.63 -0.85
C TRP A 191 -5.33 -16.57 -1.60
N PHE A 192 -5.81 -17.65 -0.95
CA PHE A 192 -6.77 -18.58 -1.54
C PHE A 192 -8.11 -17.90 -1.85
N ARG A 193 -8.58 -17.03 -0.97
CA ARG A 193 -9.77 -16.23 -1.20
C ARG A 193 -9.61 -15.32 -2.42
N LEU A 194 -8.51 -14.54 -2.49
CA LEU A 194 -8.26 -13.64 -3.60
C LEU A 194 -8.11 -14.42 -4.93
N LYS A 195 -7.47 -15.59 -4.89
CA LYS A 195 -7.39 -16.51 -6.03
C LYS A 195 -8.78 -16.94 -6.50
N ALA A 196 -9.65 -17.40 -5.59
CA ALA A 196 -11.00 -17.83 -5.95
C ALA A 196 -11.84 -16.70 -6.57
N LEU A 197 -11.65 -15.46 -6.11
CA LEU A 197 -12.27 -14.26 -6.68
C LEU A 197 -11.71 -13.90 -8.06
N ALA A 198 -10.39 -13.99 -8.25
CA ALA A 198 -9.73 -13.73 -9.52
C ALA A 198 -10.11 -14.76 -10.60
N GLU A 199 -10.18 -16.04 -10.23
CA GLU A 199 -10.64 -17.13 -11.10
C GLU A 199 -12.16 -17.04 -11.37
N GLY A 200 -12.91 -16.37 -10.50
CA GLY A 200 -14.36 -16.21 -10.60
C GLY A 200 -15.16 -17.39 -10.04
N ARG A 201 -14.49 -18.32 -9.32
CA ARG A 201 -15.12 -19.41 -8.55
C ARG A 201 -15.97 -18.86 -7.42
N ALA A 202 -15.48 -17.81 -6.76
CA ALA A 202 -16.21 -17.08 -5.73
C ALA A 202 -16.70 -15.74 -6.30
N TRP A 203 -17.84 -15.28 -5.77
CA TRP A 203 -18.37 -13.94 -6.03
C TRP A 203 -18.96 -13.38 -4.74
N GLU A 204 -18.80 -12.08 -4.53
CA GLU A 204 -19.31 -11.41 -3.35
C GLU A 204 -20.51 -10.52 -3.70
N VAL A 205 -21.54 -10.59 -2.87
CA VAL A 205 -22.73 -9.77 -3.04
C VAL A 205 -22.38 -8.32 -2.74
N GLN A 206 -22.62 -7.45 -3.72
CA GLN A 206 -22.50 -6.01 -3.55
C GLN A 206 -23.71 -5.48 -2.80
N VAL A 207 -23.45 -4.76 -1.70
CA VAL A 207 -24.50 -4.09 -0.94
C VAL A 207 -24.95 -2.86 -1.71
N GLN A 208 -26.20 -2.88 -2.18
CA GLN A 208 -26.77 -1.73 -2.87
C GLN A 208 -26.92 -0.55 -1.92
N ARG A 209 -26.60 0.65 -2.41
CA ARG A 209 -26.74 1.88 -1.64
C ARG A 209 -28.24 2.14 -1.40
N ARG A 210 -28.62 2.35 -0.15
CA ARG A 210 -29.98 2.81 0.17
C ARG A 210 -30.16 4.23 -0.36
N VAL A 211 -31.11 4.40 -1.28
CA VAL A 211 -31.54 5.71 -1.77
C VAL A 211 -32.48 6.31 -0.73
N ARG A 212 -32.29 7.59 -0.38
CA ARG A 212 -33.27 8.29 0.45
C ARG A 212 -34.55 8.45 -0.36
N VAL A 213 -35.63 7.82 0.10
CA VAL A 213 -36.97 8.03 -0.45
C VAL A 213 -37.32 9.50 -0.19
N GLY A 214 -37.40 10.32 -1.24
CA GLY A 214 -37.82 11.73 -1.15
C GLY A 214 -36.89 12.78 -1.78
N THR A 215 -35.59 12.50 -2.00
CA THR A 215 -34.69 13.49 -2.64
C THR A 215 -34.64 13.29 -4.16
N LYS A 216 -35.77 13.44 -4.84
CA LYS A 216 -35.77 13.86 -6.25
C LYS A 216 -35.84 15.38 -6.26
N GLU A 217 -34.89 16.04 -5.60
CA GLU A 217 -34.71 17.47 -5.80
C GLU A 217 -34.11 17.60 -7.20
N ALA A 218 -34.97 17.87 -8.18
CA ALA A 218 -34.53 18.36 -9.47
C ALA A 218 -33.56 19.51 -9.21
N ILE A 219 -32.36 19.43 -9.77
CA ILE A 219 -31.35 20.48 -9.62
C ILE A 219 -32.01 21.77 -10.08
N SER A 220 -32.32 22.66 -9.13
CA SER A 220 -32.96 23.92 -9.43
C SER A 220 -32.03 24.71 -10.35
N PRO A 221 -32.49 25.27 -11.47
CA PRO A 221 -31.67 26.09 -12.36
C PRO A 221 -30.94 27.22 -11.62
N LEU A 222 -31.54 27.72 -10.52
CA LEU A 222 -30.96 28.70 -9.62
C LEU A 222 -29.71 28.20 -8.87
N ASP A 223 -29.66 26.93 -8.46
CA ASP A 223 -28.48 26.34 -7.80
C ASP A 223 -27.27 26.25 -8.74
N LEU A 224 -27.51 26.18 -10.06
CA LEU A 224 -26.46 26.20 -11.08
C LEU A 224 -25.87 27.61 -11.28
N VAL A 225 -26.70 28.65 -11.14
CA VAL A 225 -26.35 30.05 -11.40
C VAL A 225 -25.73 30.72 -10.17
N VAL A 226 -26.15 30.33 -8.96
CA VAL A 226 -25.72 30.98 -7.71
C VAL A 226 -24.29 30.60 -7.28
N GLY A 227 -23.63 29.63 -7.91
CA GLY A 227 -22.18 29.38 -7.73
C GLY A 227 -21.72 28.96 -6.31
N GLU A 228 -22.59 29.00 -5.30
CA GLU A 228 -22.26 28.69 -3.90
C GLU A 228 -21.97 27.20 -3.65
N ARG A 229 -22.28 26.35 -4.64
CA ARG A 229 -21.85 24.95 -4.68
C ARG A 229 -20.98 24.71 -5.90
N MET A 230 -19.85 25.42 -6.02
CA MET A 230 -18.77 24.90 -6.85
C MET A 230 -18.53 23.44 -6.43
N PRO A 231 -18.69 22.46 -7.35
CA PRO A 231 -18.28 21.11 -7.06
C PRO A 231 -16.81 21.21 -6.64
N PRO A 232 -16.42 20.65 -5.48
CA PRO A 232 -15.09 20.86 -4.95
C PRO A 232 -14.05 20.57 -6.03
N CYS A 233 -13.09 21.47 -6.21
CA CYS A 233 -12.15 21.60 -7.32
C CYS A 233 -11.49 20.31 -7.85
N TRP A 234 -11.54 19.21 -7.10
CA TRP A 234 -11.17 17.85 -7.53
C TRP A 234 -12.21 17.11 -8.38
N LEU A 235 -13.39 17.67 -8.62
CA LEU A 235 -14.36 17.17 -9.62
C LEU A 235 -13.94 17.52 -11.06
N VAL A 236 -13.02 18.48 -11.23
CA VAL A 236 -12.48 18.95 -12.53
C VAL A 236 -11.17 18.24 -12.89
N GLY A 237 -11.00 16.98 -12.45
CA GLY A 237 -9.80 16.18 -12.68
C GLY A 237 -9.97 15.19 -13.82
N GLY A 238 -9.64 15.62 -15.05
CA GLY A 238 -9.21 14.74 -16.16
C GLY A 238 -10.32 14.11 -17.00
N LYS A 239 -10.34 14.47 -18.30
CA LYS A 239 -10.97 13.79 -19.45
C LYS A 239 -11.84 12.56 -19.13
N GLY A 240 -13.17 12.74 -19.19
CA GLY A 240 -14.11 11.70 -19.64
C GLY A 240 -13.96 10.27 -19.09
N GLU A 241 -13.53 10.08 -17.84
CA GLU A 241 -13.54 8.72 -17.26
C GLU A 241 -14.98 8.35 -16.91
N GLU A 242 -15.60 7.56 -17.79
CA GLU A 242 -16.94 7.03 -17.60
C GLU A 242 -17.04 6.33 -16.24
N MET A 243 -17.82 6.93 -15.32
CA MET A 243 -18.19 6.31 -14.06
C MET A 243 -19.24 5.22 -14.34
N GLY A 244 -18.79 4.11 -14.91
CA GLY A 244 -19.64 2.96 -15.21
C GLY A 244 -19.90 2.10 -13.98
N GLU A 245 -21.10 1.53 -13.92
CA GLU A 245 -21.52 0.59 -12.88
C GLU A 245 -20.51 -0.55 -12.68
N LEU A 246 -20.43 -1.01 -11.44
CA LEU A 246 -19.50 -2.04 -11.04
C LEU A 246 -19.98 -3.43 -11.47
N LYS A 247 -19.64 -3.83 -12.71
CA LYS A 247 -19.99 -5.16 -13.23
C LYS A 247 -19.05 -6.26 -12.69
N ARG A 248 -19.56 -7.49 -12.57
CA ARG A 248 -18.79 -8.68 -12.15
C ARG A 248 -17.49 -8.88 -12.92
N ARG A 249 -17.52 -8.73 -14.25
CA ARG A 249 -16.34 -8.83 -15.11
C ARG A 249 -15.26 -7.80 -14.77
N LYS A 250 -15.66 -6.58 -14.41
CA LYS A 250 -14.75 -5.49 -14.03
C LYS A 250 -14.04 -5.82 -12.71
N MET A 251 -14.80 -6.30 -11.72
CA MET A 251 -14.24 -6.76 -10.45
C MET A 251 -13.29 -7.93 -10.59
N ARG A 252 -13.65 -8.93 -11.42
CA ARG A 252 -12.77 -10.08 -11.68
C ARG A 252 -11.41 -9.65 -12.22
N ARG A 253 -11.40 -8.70 -13.16
CA ARG A 253 -10.16 -8.12 -13.70
C ARG A 253 -9.34 -7.42 -12.62
N LEU A 254 -9.99 -6.63 -11.76
CA LEU A 254 -9.31 -5.95 -10.65
C LEU A 254 -8.71 -6.92 -9.62
N TRP A 255 -9.41 -8.00 -9.30
CA TRP A 255 -8.85 -9.03 -8.43
C TRP A 255 -7.69 -9.76 -9.10
N ALA A 256 -7.80 -10.09 -10.39
CA ALA A 256 -6.73 -10.71 -11.15
C ALA A 256 -5.47 -9.84 -11.20
N THR A 257 -5.60 -8.54 -11.49
CA THR A 257 -4.43 -7.63 -11.53
C THR A 257 -3.73 -7.51 -10.18
N VAL A 258 -4.48 -7.54 -9.08
CA VAL A 258 -3.90 -7.53 -7.73
C VAL A 258 -3.27 -8.88 -7.40
N PHE A 259 -3.93 -9.98 -7.77
CA PHE A 259 -3.46 -11.35 -7.54
C PHE A 259 -2.13 -11.63 -8.24
N GLU A 260 -1.93 -11.14 -9.46
CA GLU A 260 -0.66 -11.26 -10.20
C GLU A 260 0.54 -10.68 -9.42
N GLN A 261 0.31 -9.72 -8.52
CA GLN A 261 1.36 -9.13 -7.68
C GLN A 261 1.58 -9.85 -6.34
N CYS A 262 0.81 -10.90 -6.05
CA CYS A 262 0.77 -11.56 -4.74
C CYS A 262 1.58 -12.86 -4.72
N PRO A 263 2.84 -12.84 -4.23
CA PRO A 263 3.57 -14.06 -4.00
C PRO A 263 2.93 -14.85 -2.85
N ARG A 264 3.09 -16.16 -2.90
CA ARG A 264 2.71 -17.07 -1.82
C ARG A 264 3.90 -17.22 -0.85
N MET A 265 3.62 -17.38 0.44
CA MET A 265 4.60 -17.83 1.43
C MET A 265 5.03 -19.28 1.16
#